data_AF-A0A653RVT6-F1
#
_entry.id   AF-A0A653RVT6-F1
#
_cell.length_a   1.000
_cell.length_b   1.000
_cell.length_c   1.000
_cell.angle_alpha   90.00
_cell.angle_beta   90.00
_cell.angle_gamma   90.00
#
_symmetry.space_group_name_H-M   'P 1'
#
loop_
_entity.id
_entity.type
_entity.pdbx_description
1 polymer ?
#
loop_
_entity_poly.entity_id
_entity_poly.type
_entity_poly.pdbx_seq_one_letter_code
_entity_poly.pdbx_strand_id
1 'polypeptide(L)'
;MNDFVHQLSFIIDYSIFMKKRHEQKLIILSIGLLIAFSIPVSLLFNSEREIFGYPMILVYLFAVWMISIIISFVIVKKYDE
;
A
#
# COMPACT_ATOMS: atom_id res chain seq x y z
N MET A 1 28.27 21.76 -25.86
CA MET A 1 26.91 22.25 -25.52
C MET A 1 25.94 21.09 -25.36
N ASN A 2 25.89 20.13 -26.30
CA ASN A 2 24.97 18.98 -26.24
C ASN A 2 25.24 18.00 -25.08
N ASP A 3 26.50 17.74 -24.73
CA ASP A 3 26.84 16.85 -23.61
C ASP A 3 26.40 17.38 -22.25
N PHE A 4 26.44 18.71 -22.07
CA PHE A 4 26.00 19.34 -20.82
C PHE A 4 24.48 19.27 -20.66
N VAL A 5 23.73 19.44 -21.75
CA VAL A 5 22.27 19.28 -21.76
C VAL A 5 21.87 17.82 -21.48
N HIS A 6 22.62 16.85 -22.00
CA HIS A 6 22.38 15.43 -21.76
C HIS A 6 22.70 15.00 -20.32
N GLN A 7 23.75 15.55 -19.71
CA GLN A 7 24.01 15.31 -18.28
C GLN A 7 22.94 15.95 -17.40
N LEU A 8 22.48 17.15 -17.75
CA LEU A 8 21.43 17.84 -17.00
C LEU A 8 20.10 17.09 -17.08
N SER A 9 19.70 16.60 -18.26
CA SER A 9 18.49 15.80 -18.41
C SER A 9 18.56 14.49 -17.63
N PHE A 10 19.73 13.82 -17.64
CA PHE A 10 19.94 12.60 -16.86
C PHE A 10 19.80 12.84 -15.35
N ILE A 11 20.39 13.91 -14.82
CA ILE A 11 20.31 14.25 -13.39
C ILE A 11 18.88 14.63 -12.99
N ILE A 12 18.16 15.36 -13.84
CA ILE A 12 16.76 15.75 -13.60
C ILE A 12 15.85 14.51 -13.58
N ASP A 13 15.99 13.61 -14.56
CA ASP A 13 15.20 12.36 -14.59
C ASP A 13 15.51 11.47 -13.38
N TYR A 14 16.78 11.38 -12.98
CA TYR A 14 17.17 10.61 -11.80
C TYR A 14 16.58 11.20 -10.50
N SER A 15 16.56 12.53 -10.39
CA SER A 15 15.96 13.26 -9.26
C SER A 15 14.44 13.07 -9.19
N ILE A 16 13.75 13.12 -10.34
CA ILE A 16 12.31 12.84 -10.43
C ILE A 16 12.02 11.38 -10.08
N PHE A 17 12.85 10.44 -10.53
CA PHE A 17 12.71 9.02 -10.22
C PHE A 17 12.96 8.71 -8.73
N MET A 18 13.96 9.35 -8.11
CA MET A 18 14.22 9.28 -6.65
C MET A 18 13.01 9.73 -5.83
N LYS A 19 12.32 10.80 -6.25
CA LYS A 19 11.16 11.36 -5.55
C LYS A 19 9.90 10.47 -5.66
N LYS A 20 9.78 9.67 -6.73
CA LYS A 20 8.62 8.77 -6.95
C LYS A 20 8.70 7.43 -6.22
N ARG A 21 9.84 7.06 -5.63
CA ARG A 21 10.01 5.75 -4.97
C ARG A 21 9.20 5.61 -3.67
N HIS A 22 8.93 6.71 -2.99
CA HIS A 22 8.08 6.72 -1.79
C HIS A 22 6.61 6.51 -2.19
N GLU A 23 6.15 7.21 -3.22
CA GLU A 23 4.79 7.07 -3.79
C GLU A 23 4.55 5.66 -4.34
N GLN A 24 5.51 5.06 -5.06
CA GLN A 24 5.37 3.70 -5.61
C GLN A 24 5.22 2.62 -4.53
N LYS A 25 5.85 2.79 -3.37
CA LYS A 25 5.70 1.86 -2.24
C LYS A 25 4.30 1.92 -1.64
N LEU A 26 3.72 3.12 -1.54
CA LEU A 26 2.34 3.31 -1.10
C LEU A 26 1.32 2.74 -2.09
N ILE A 27 1.62 2.81 -3.39
CA ILE A 27 0.77 2.22 -4.45
C ILE A 27 0.76 0.68 -4.36
N ILE A 28 1.90 0.03 -4.12
CA ILE A 28 1.93 -1.44 -3.96
C ILE A 28 1.13 -1.85 -2.70
N LEU A 29 1.25 -1.08 -1.62
CA LEU A 29 0.54 -1.32 -0.37
C LEU A 29 -0.97 -1.15 -0.55
N SER A 30 -1.42 -0.12 -1.27
CA SER A 30 -2.83 0.14 -1.49
C SER A 30 -3.49 -0.93 -2.36
N ILE A 31 -2.79 -1.44 -3.38
CA ILE A 31 -3.27 -2.56 -4.20
C ILE A 31 -3.40 -3.83 -3.36
N GLY A 32 -2.40 -4.14 -2.52
CA GLY A 32 -2.46 -5.27 -1.59
C GLY A 32 -3.63 -5.14 -0.61
N LEU A 33 -3.91 -3.93 -0.13
CA LEU A 33 -5.06 -3.65 0.73
C LEU A 33 -6.39 -3.83 0.02
N LEU A 34 -6.50 -3.39 -1.22
CA LEU A 34 -7.72 -3.52 -2.01
C LEU A 34 -8.10 -4.99 -2.20
N ILE A 35 -7.10 -5.84 -2.49
CA ILE A 35 -7.31 -7.30 -2.60
C ILE A 35 -7.67 -7.89 -1.24
N ALA A 36 -6.94 -7.54 -0.17
CA ALA A 36 -7.22 -8.06 1.17
C ALA A 36 -8.60 -7.63 1.71
N PHE A 37 -9.07 -6.44 1.33
CA PHE A 37 -10.39 -5.90 1.69
C PHE A 37 -11.52 -6.52 0.86
N SER A 38 -11.24 -7.09 -0.31
CA SER A 38 -12.26 -7.77 -1.12
C SER A 38 -12.80 -9.05 -0.46
N ILE A 39 -11.96 -9.75 0.33
CA ILE A 39 -12.32 -10.97 1.07
C ILE A 39 -13.40 -10.71 2.14
N PRO A 40 -13.25 -9.78 3.09
CA PRO A 40 -14.31 -9.47 4.07
C PRO A 40 -15.57 -8.92 3.40
N VAL A 41 -15.44 -8.17 2.30
CA VAL A 41 -16.60 -7.72 1.51
C VAL A 41 -17.37 -8.89 0.92
N SER A 42 -16.69 -9.91 0.38
CA SER A 42 -17.35 -11.13 -0.08
C SER A 42 -17.99 -11.93 1.06
N LEU A 43 -17.34 -11.99 2.23
CA LEU A 43 -17.88 -12.64 3.43
C LEU A 43 -19.13 -11.94 3.99
N LEU A 44 -19.23 -10.61 3.88
CA LEU A 44 -20.42 -9.83 4.29
C LEU A 44 -21.70 -10.31 3.59
N PHE A 45 -21.60 -10.67 2.32
CA PHE A 45 -22.75 -11.11 1.53
C PHE A 45 -23.01 -12.63 1.62
N ASN A 46 -22.07 -13.40 2.16
CA ASN A 46 -22.14 -14.86 2.23
C ASN A 46 -22.53 -15.39 3.63
N SER A 47 -23.03 -14.53 4.53
CA SER A 47 -23.36 -14.94 5.90
C SER A 47 -24.87 -15.17 6.07
N GLU A 48 -25.28 -16.43 5.95
CA GLU A 48 -26.65 -16.92 6.22
C GLU A 48 -26.93 -17.16 7.72
N ARG A 49 -25.89 -17.03 8.57
CA ARG A 49 -25.98 -17.36 10.00
C ARG A 49 -26.01 -16.11 10.86
N GLU A 50 -27.17 -15.90 11.47
CA GLU A 50 -27.42 -14.94 12.54
C GLU A 50 -26.51 -15.23 13.75
N ILE A 51 -26.26 -14.22 14.58
CA ILE A 51 -25.59 -14.25 15.90
C ILE A 51 -24.12 -13.76 15.93
N PHE A 52 -23.26 -13.99 14.92
CA PHE A 52 -21.87 -13.45 14.96
C PHE A 52 -21.31 -12.85 13.66
N GLY A 53 -22.05 -12.78 12.56
CA GLY A 53 -21.54 -12.32 11.25
C GLY A 53 -20.85 -10.94 11.26
N TYR A 54 -21.57 -9.89 11.65
CA TYR A 54 -21.05 -8.51 11.58
C TYR A 54 -19.86 -8.23 12.51
N PRO A 55 -19.86 -8.64 13.81
CA PRO A 55 -18.70 -8.49 14.68
C PRO A 55 -17.45 -9.19 14.17
N MET A 56 -17.60 -10.39 13.57
CA MET A 56 -16.46 -11.18 13.09
C MET A 56 -15.78 -10.53 11.89
N ILE A 57 -16.56 -9.89 11.03
CA ILE A 57 -16.07 -9.15 9.87
C ILE A 57 -15.31 -7.91 10.32
N LEU A 58 -15.81 -7.19 11.33
CA LEU A 58 -15.09 -6.04 11.89
C LEU A 58 -13.74 -6.43 12.47
N VAL A 59 -13.65 -7.54 13.22
CA VAL A 59 -12.37 -8.04 13.74
C VAL A 59 -11.41 -8.38 12.60
N TYR A 60 -11.89 -9.00 11.53
CA TYR A 60 -11.08 -9.31 10.36
C TYR A 60 -10.58 -8.04 9.64
N LEU A 61 -11.47 -7.05 9.49
CA LEU A 61 -11.16 -5.74 8.90
C LEU A 61 -10.07 -5.02 9.71
N PHE A 62 -10.25 -4.96 11.03
CA PHE A 62 -9.29 -4.34 11.95
C PHE A 62 -7.95 -5.08 11.94
N ALA A 63 -7.94 -6.41 11.88
CA ALA A 63 -6.71 -7.19 11.80
C ALA A 63 -5.95 -6.92 10.49
N VAL A 64 -6.64 -6.90 9.34
CA VAL A 64 -6.03 -6.58 8.03
C VAL A 64 -5.51 -5.15 8.01
N TRP A 65 -6.25 -4.19 8.57
CA TRP A 65 -5.79 -2.81 8.71
C TRP A 65 -4.58 -2.66 9.63
N MET A 66 -4.53 -3.37 10.76
CA MET A 66 -3.37 -3.37 11.65
C MET A 66 -2.13 -3.93 10.94
N ILE A 67 -2.27 -5.03 10.21
CA ILE A 67 -1.19 -5.62 9.40
C ILE A 67 -0.71 -4.62 8.34
N SER A 68 -1.63 -3.92 7.67
CA SER A 68 -1.30 -2.85 6.71
C SER A 68 -0.43 -1.76 7.33
N ILE A 69 -0.85 -1.24 8.48
CA ILE A 69 -0.16 -0.15 9.17
C ILE A 69 1.23 -0.61 9.61
N ILE A 70 1.36 -1.84 10.11
CA ILE A 70 2.66 -2.42 10.49
C ILE A 70 3.58 -2.56 9.29
N ILE A 71 3.08 -3.10 8.17
CA ILE A 71 3.87 -3.24 6.93
C ILE A 71 4.31 -1.86 6.42
N SER A 72 3.40 -0.90 6.39
CA SER A 72 3.69 0.48 6.00
C SER A 72 4.77 1.10 6.89
N PHE A 73 4.63 0.94 8.22
CA PHE A 73 5.58 1.46 9.18
C PHE A 73 6.96 0.81 9.06
N VAL A 74 7.02 -0.52 8.87
CA VAL A 74 8.27 -1.25 8.64
C VAL A 74 8.94 -0.80 7.34
N ILE A 75 8.18 -0.60 6.26
CA ILE A 75 8.70 -0.12 4.98
C ILE A 75 9.24 1.31 5.13
N VAL A 76 8.49 2.22 5.76
CA VAL A 76 8.95 3.60 5.96
C VAL A 76 10.22 3.62 6.81
N LYS A 77 10.23 2.93 7.96
CA LYS A 77 11.38 2.91 8.86
C LYS A 77 12.63 2.25 8.24
N LYS A 78 12.46 1.25 7.37
CA LYS A 78 13.59 0.55 6.71
C LYS A 78 14.21 1.36 5.55
N TYR A 79 13.53 2.37 5.03
CA TYR A 79 13.98 3.15 3.89
C TYR A 79 14.24 4.63 4.21
N ASP A 80 14.03 5.04 5.47
CA ASP A 80 14.57 6.29 6.04
C ASP A 80 16.02 6.14 6.52
N GLU A 81 16.61 4.94 6.40
CA GLU A 81 18.06 4.69 6.35
C GLU A 81 18.49 4.43 4.91
#